data_AF-A0A0D4CBW7-F1
#
_entry.id   AF-A0A0D4CBW7-F1
#
_cell.length_a   1.000
_cell.length_b   1.000
_cell.length_c   1.000
_cell.angle_alpha   90.00
_cell.angle_beta   90.00
_cell.angle_gamma   90.00
#
_symmetry.space_group_name_H-M   'P 1'
#
loop_
_entity.id
_entity.type
_entity.pdbx_description
1 polymer ?
#
loop_
_entity_poly.entity_id
_entity_poly.type
_entity_poly.pdbx_seq_one_letter_code
_entity_poly.pdbx_strand_id
1 'polypeptide(L)'
;MNPAYFAVCPPEEIMQTLCHEMCHLWQHHFGKPGRRGYHNKEWADFMEAIGLMPSSTGAPGGARTGDKMADYAIEGGRFLEAYESLMTDDYRISWMDRFPSREKLMAAIANGTTDEMAGDLSIMGLAGISVEDGEITFEPGERPNKSNREKYTCPLCQANIWGKPGLNVLCGDCDTAFEAAN
;
A
#
# COMPACT_ATOMS: atom_id res chain seq x y z
N MET A 1 10.86 -0.62 0.53
CA MET A 1 9.43 -0.94 0.75
C MET A 1 8.81 -1.45 -0.53
N ASN A 2 8.05 -2.56 -0.50
CA ASN A 2 7.37 -3.11 -1.66
C ASN A 2 5.87 -2.71 -1.63
N PRO A 3 5.40 -1.89 -2.60
CA PRO A 3 4.01 -1.42 -2.65
C PRO A 3 2.96 -2.53 -2.78
N ALA A 4 3.34 -3.73 -3.26
CA ALA A 4 2.42 -4.86 -3.42
C ALA A 4 1.87 -5.39 -2.09
N TYR A 5 2.44 -4.99 -0.95
CA TYR A 5 1.95 -5.36 0.38
C TYR A 5 1.00 -4.31 0.98
N PHE A 6 0.94 -3.10 0.42
CA PHE A 6 0.29 -1.97 1.09
C PHE A 6 -1.23 -2.12 1.22
N ALA A 7 -1.83 -2.93 0.35
CA ALA A 7 -3.26 -3.20 0.34
C ALA A 7 -3.67 -4.44 1.13
N VAL A 8 -2.71 -5.26 1.57
CA VAL A 8 -2.96 -6.62 2.09
C VAL A 8 -2.21 -6.92 3.38
N CYS A 9 -1.43 -5.97 3.89
CA CYS A 9 -0.80 -6.00 5.19
C CYS A 9 -1.34 -4.85 6.04
N PRO A 10 -1.54 -5.05 7.35
CA PRO A 10 -1.91 -3.96 8.26
C PRO A 10 -0.91 -2.79 8.16
N PRO A 11 -1.37 -1.52 8.26
CA PRO A 11 -0.48 -0.36 8.24
C PRO A 11 0.65 -0.44 9.28
N GLU A 12 0.38 -1.04 10.44
CA GLU A 12 1.39 -1.30 11.47
C GLU A 12 2.54 -2.16 10.97
N GLU A 13 2.27 -3.29 10.29
CA GLU A 13 3.30 -4.18 9.71
C GLU A 13 4.13 -3.45 8.64
N ILE A 14 3.49 -2.56 7.87
CA ILE A 14 4.17 -1.73 6.87
C ILE A 14 5.12 -0.73 7.53
N MET A 15 4.65 -0.02 8.57
CA MET A 15 5.45 0.96 9.30
C MET A 15 6.57 0.28 10.11
N GLN A 16 6.30 -0.90 10.67
CA GLN A 16 7.30 -1.74 11.32
C GLN A 16 8.44 -2.09 10.35
N THR A 17 8.09 -2.59 9.15
CA THR A 17 9.07 -2.91 8.11
C THR A 17 9.86 -1.66 7.68
N LEU A 18 9.21 -0.49 7.59
CA LEU A 18 9.91 0.77 7.31
C LEU A 18 10.94 1.08 8.39
N CYS A 19 10.57 0.99 9.66
CA CYS A 19 11.47 1.23 10.79
C CYS A 19 12.62 0.22 10.87
N HIS A 20 12.37 -1.05 10.56
CA HIS A 20 13.41 -2.08 10.43
C HIS A 20 14.48 -1.67 9.41
N GLU A 21 14.08 -1.26 8.22
CA GLU A 21 15.00 -0.81 7.18
C GLU A 21 15.72 0.50 7.56
N MET A 22 15.05 1.39 8.31
CA MET A 22 15.68 2.58 8.88
C MET A 22 16.76 2.23 9.90
N CYS A 23 16.61 1.16 10.68
CA CYS A 23 17.66 0.67 11.59
C CYS A 23 18.90 0.21 10.84
N HIS A 24 18.74 -0.44 9.68
CA HIS A 24 19.87 -0.73 8.79
C HIS A 24 20.57 0.53 8.30
N LEU A 25 19.81 1.53 7.86
CA LEU A 25 20.35 2.81 7.40
C LEU A 25 21.08 3.56 8.53
N TRP A 26 20.51 3.58 9.73
CA TRP A 26 21.14 4.17 10.92
C TRP A 26 22.47 3.49 11.21
N GLN A 27 22.50 2.15 11.25
CA GLN A 27 23.73 1.41 11.53
C GLN A 27 24.78 1.66 10.45
N HIS A 28 24.38 1.76 9.18
CA HIS A 28 25.29 2.06 8.09
C HIS A 28 25.97 3.44 8.26
N HIS A 29 25.25 4.45 8.75
CA HIS A 29 25.77 5.81 8.89
C HIS A 29 26.52 6.04 10.20
N PHE A 30 26.05 5.46 11.30
CA PHE A 30 26.51 5.80 12.66
C PHE A 30 27.10 4.62 13.43
N GLY A 31 26.88 3.40 12.96
CA GLY A 31 27.31 2.17 13.63
C GLY A 31 28.41 1.44 12.88
N LYS A 32 28.53 0.15 13.21
CA LYS A 32 29.46 -0.81 12.64
C LYS A 32 28.69 -2.04 12.17
N PRO A 33 28.19 -2.02 10.92
CA PRO A 33 27.52 -3.18 10.36
C PRO A 33 28.47 -4.39 10.35
N GLY A 34 27.89 -5.57 10.60
CA GLY A 34 28.62 -6.83 10.55
C GLY A 34 28.88 -7.29 9.11
N ARG A 35 29.09 -8.60 8.95
CA ARG A 35 29.11 -9.21 7.62
C ARG A 35 27.79 -8.98 6.89
N ARG A 36 27.82 -8.96 5.56
CA ARG A 36 26.63 -8.73 4.72
C ARG A 36 25.46 -9.64 5.12
N GLY A 37 24.30 -9.02 5.36
CA GLY A 37 23.05 -9.70 5.73
C GLY A 37 22.95 -10.15 7.19
N TYR A 38 24.00 -10.01 7.99
CA TYR A 38 23.96 -10.40 9.39
C TYR A 38 23.55 -9.25 10.31
N HIS A 39 22.47 -9.48 11.04
CA HIS A 39 21.92 -8.59 12.05
C HIS A 39 22.70 -8.81 13.35
N ASN A 40 23.65 -7.93 13.62
CA ASN A 40 24.51 -8.04 14.79
C ASN A 40 23.85 -7.42 16.03
N LYS A 41 24.57 -7.49 17.16
CA LYS A 41 24.09 -6.98 18.43
C LYS A 41 23.80 -5.47 18.42
N GLU A 42 24.61 -4.66 17.74
CA GLU A 42 24.42 -3.20 17.70
C GLU A 42 23.12 -2.82 16.96
N TRP A 43 22.82 -3.50 15.86
CA TRP A 43 21.54 -3.34 15.16
C TRP A 43 20.38 -3.77 16.06
N ALA A 44 20.52 -4.92 16.75
CA ALA A 44 19.47 -5.44 17.63
C ALA A 44 19.20 -4.51 18.84
N ASP A 45 20.27 -3.97 19.45
CA ASP A 45 20.16 -3.02 20.55
C ASP A 45 19.47 -1.72 20.09
N PHE A 46 19.69 -1.27 18.84
CA PHE A 46 19.01 -0.11 18.30
C PHE A 46 17.53 -0.37 17.93
N MET A 47 17.22 -1.53 17.36
CA MET A 47 15.82 -1.97 17.15
C MET A 47 15.03 -1.87 18.46
N GLU A 48 15.56 -2.45 19.54
CA GLU A 48 14.90 -2.38 20.86
C GLU A 48 14.77 -0.96 21.39
N ALA A 49 15.80 -0.12 21.18
CA ALA A 49 15.76 1.27 21.60
C ALA A 49 14.69 2.11 20.89
N ILE A 50 14.27 1.71 19.68
CA ILE A 50 13.15 2.34 18.96
C ILE A 50 11.81 1.65 19.21
N GLY A 51 11.76 0.61 20.06
CA GLY A 51 10.52 -0.09 20.40
C GLY A 51 10.17 -1.26 19.49
N LEU A 52 11.12 -1.81 18.72
CA LEU A 52 10.96 -3.03 17.94
C LEU A 52 11.84 -4.15 18.50
N MET A 53 11.27 -5.32 18.79
CA MET A 53 12.03 -6.46 19.29
C MET A 53 12.47 -7.36 18.13
N PRO A 54 13.77 -7.43 17.81
CA PRO A 54 14.25 -8.35 16.79
C PRO A 54 14.15 -9.80 17.27
N SER A 55 13.64 -10.68 16.40
CA SER A 55 13.43 -12.09 16.71
C SER A 55 13.63 -12.99 15.50
N SER A 56 14.43 -14.04 15.65
CA SER A 56 14.64 -15.07 14.62
C SER A 56 13.36 -15.85 14.27
N THR A 57 12.31 -15.75 15.10
CA THR A 57 11.01 -16.40 14.89
C THR A 57 9.89 -15.39 14.60
N GLY A 58 10.17 -14.09 14.68
CA GLY A 58 9.14 -13.04 14.65
C GLY A 58 8.24 -13.01 15.91
N ALA A 59 8.56 -13.80 16.94
CA ALA A 59 7.77 -13.92 18.16
C ALA A 59 8.66 -13.93 19.42
N PRO A 60 8.09 -13.77 20.63
CA PRO A 60 8.84 -13.89 21.87
C PRO A 60 9.64 -15.20 21.98
N GLY A 61 10.85 -15.11 22.54
CA GLY A 61 11.76 -16.26 22.72
C GLY A 61 12.68 -16.57 21.53
N GLY A 62 12.54 -15.88 20.39
CA GLY A 62 13.51 -15.97 19.30
C GLY A 62 14.86 -15.30 19.63
N ALA A 63 15.90 -15.70 18.89
CA ALA A 63 17.21 -15.07 19.03
C ALA A 63 17.16 -13.63 18.49
N ARG A 64 17.91 -12.70 19.10
CA ARG A 64 17.93 -11.27 18.72
C ARG A 64 18.83 -10.94 17.52
N THR A 65 19.65 -11.88 17.07
CA THR A 65 20.67 -11.69 16.03
C THR A 65 20.72 -12.88 15.08
N GLY A 66 21.01 -12.64 13.80
CA GLY A 66 21.01 -13.71 12.79
C GLY A 66 21.13 -13.21 11.35
N ASP A 67 21.18 -14.14 10.40
CA ASP A 67 21.16 -13.86 8.96
C ASP A 67 19.79 -13.42 8.44
N LYS A 68 18.74 -13.94 9.08
CA LYS A 68 17.36 -13.68 8.73
C LYS A 68 16.65 -13.37 10.04
N MET A 69 16.19 -12.13 10.13
CA MET A 69 15.53 -11.61 11.31
C MET A 69 14.16 -11.11 10.90
N ALA A 70 13.16 -11.48 11.69
CA ALA A 70 11.90 -10.76 11.76
C ALA A 70 11.94 -9.93 13.06
N ASP A 71 10.83 -9.29 13.38
CA ASP A 71 10.67 -8.50 14.58
C ASP A 71 9.18 -8.38 14.93
N TYR A 72 8.90 -7.86 16.12
CA TYR A 72 7.55 -7.51 16.56
C TYR A 72 7.61 -6.22 17.40
N ALA A 73 6.51 -5.49 17.43
CA ALA A 73 6.40 -4.29 18.25
C ALA A 73 6.47 -4.62 19.75
N ILE A 74 7.25 -3.84 20.50
CA ILE A 74 7.30 -3.94 21.96
C ILE A 74 6.09 -3.21 22.51
N GLU A 75 5.30 -3.88 23.36
CA GLU A 75 4.15 -3.27 24.05
C GLU A 75 4.60 -2.04 24.86
N GLY A 76 3.92 -0.90 24.65
CA GLY A 76 4.32 0.38 25.25
C GLY A 76 5.67 0.94 24.77
N GLY A 77 6.22 0.41 23.68
CA GLY A 77 7.46 0.86 23.09
C GLY A 77 7.30 2.10 22.21
N ARG A 78 8.42 2.79 21.97
CA ARG A 78 8.47 4.07 21.23
C ARG A 78 7.92 3.97 19.80
N PHE A 79 8.03 2.81 19.17
CA PHE A 79 7.45 2.54 17.86
C PHE A 79 5.93 2.67 17.89
N LEU A 80 5.25 1.98 18.83
CA LEU A 80 3.80 2.04 18.96
C LEU A 80 3.34 3.46 19.33
N GLU A 81 4.04 4.12 20.26
CA GLU A 81 3.75 5.53 20.60
C GLU A 81 3.79 6.45 19.36
N ALA A 82 4.83 6.31 18.53
CA ALA A 82 4.98 7.09 17.31
C ALA A 82 3.96 6.69 16.23
N TYR A 83 3.66 5.40 16.11
CA TYR A 83 2.67 4.85 15.18
C TYR A 83 1.27 5.38 15.52
N GLU A 84 0.85 5.28 16.78
CA GLU A 84 -0.45 5.79 17.25
C GLU A 84 -0.57 7.31 17.07
N SER A 85 0.52 8.05 17.33
CA SER A 85 0.54 9.50 17.08
C SER A 85 0.49 9.87 15.60
N LEU A 86 0.99 9.01 14.71
CA LEU A 86 1.00 9.25 13.27
C LEU A 86 -0.32 8.83 12.63
N MET A 87 -0.80 7.64 12.94
CA MET A 87 -1.99 7.00 12.35
C MET A 87 -3.28 7.50 13.01
N THR A 88 -3.48 8.81 12.91
CA THR A 88 -4.73 9.51 13.26
C THR A 88 -5.64 9.61 12.03
N ASP A 89 -6.86 10.13 12.19
CA ASP A 89 -7.82 10.31 11.08
C ASP A 89 -7.26 11.16 9.91
N ASP A 90 -6.23 11.99 10.17
CA ASP A 90 -5.64 12.91 9.21
C ASP A 90 -4.52 12.28 8.35
N TYR A 91 -4.04 11.08 8.71
CA TYR A 91 -2.96 10.42 7.98
C TYR A 91 -3.31 9.00 7.58
N ARG A 92 -3.12 8.71 6.30
CA ARG A 92 -3.22 7.36 5.75
C ARG A 92 -2.24 7.19 4.60
N ILE A 93 -1.79 5.96 4.38
CA ILE A 93 -1.06 5.60 3.17
C ILE A 93 -2.05 5.64 2.00
N SER A 94 -2.01 6.70 1.19
CA SER A 94 -3.01 6.98 0.16
C SER A 94 -2.74 6.30 -1.20
N TRP A 95 -1.77 5.40 -1.26
CA TRP A 95 -1.31 4.77 -2.50
C TRP A 95 -0.87 3.33 -2.24
N MET A 96 -1.05 2.47 -3.24
CA MET A 96 -0.77 1.05 -3.16
C MET A 96 -0.54 0.49 -4.57
N ASP A 97 0.05 -0.71 -4.66
CA ASP A 97 0.15 -1.40 -5.95
C ASP A 97 -1.23 -1.87 -6.43
N ARG A 98 -1.44 -1.83 -7.75
CA ARG A 98 -2.66 -2.35 -8.38
C ARG A 98 -2.73 -3.88 -8.34
N PHE A 99 -1.57 -4.54 -8.25
CA PHE A 99 -1.44 -5.99 -8.21
C PHE A 99 -0.85 -6.41 -6.86
N PRO A 100 -1.69 -6.50 -5.81
CA PRO A 100 -1.22 -6.86 -4.49
C PRO A 100 -0.67 -8.30 -4.48
N SER A 101 0.18 -8.58 -3.50
CA SER A 101 0.74 -9.93 -3.33
C SER A 101 -0.38 -10.95 -3.10
N ARG A 102 -0.53 -11.89 -4.04
CA ARG A 102 -1.53 -12.97 -3.96
C ARG A 102 -1.35 -13.84 -2.71
N GLU A 103 -0.10 -14.14 -2.36
CA GLU A 103 0.22 -14.96 -1.19
C GLU A 103 -0.24 -14.28 0.12
N LYS A 104 0.10 -12.99 0.28
CA LYS A 104 -0.33 -12.21 1.46
C LYS A 104 -1.85 -12.00 1.48
N LEU A 105 -2.48 -11.79 0.33
CA LEU A 105 -3.94 -11.72 0.21
C LEU A 105 -4.60 -13.02 0.70
N MET A 106 -4.11 -14.17 0.25
CA MET A 106 -4.62 -15.48 0.70
C MET A 106 -4.44 -15.67 2.21
N ALA A 107 -3.29 -15.28 2.76
CA ALA A 107 -3.03 -15.35 4.19
C ALA A 107 -3.98 -14.44 5.00
N ALA A 108 -4.23 -13.21 4.53
CA ALA A 108 -5.16 -12.28 5.17
C ALA A 108 -6.61 -12.82 5.16
N ILE A 109 -7.05 -13.42 4.05
CA ILE A 109 -8.36 -14.09 3.95
C ILE A 109 -8.45 -15.25 4.95
N ALA A 110 -7.43 -16.12 4.99
CA ALA A 110 -7.40 -17.27 5.89
C ALA A 110 -7.42 -16.86 7.38
N ASN A 111 -6.81 -15.72 7.71
CA ASN A 111 -6.73 -15.20 9.07
C ASN A 111 -7.96 -14.35 9.48
N GLY A 112 -8.92 -14.13 8.57
CA GLY A 112 -10.15 -13.38 8.86
C GLY A 112 -9.96 -11.88 9.03
N THR A 113 -8.82 -11.32 8.60
CA THR A 113 -8.52 -9.88 8.73
C THR A 113 -9.04 -9.05 7.55
N THR A 114 -9.86 -9.63 6.67
CA THR A 114 -10.35 -8.98 5.45
C THR A 114 -11.46 -7.97 5.69
N ASP A 115 -12.21 -8.08 6.79
CA ASP A 115 -13.33 -7.19 7.09
C ASP A 115 -12.87 -5.74 7.32
N GLU A 116 -11.69 -5.54 7.90
CA GLU A 116 -11.08 -4.21 8.08
C GLU A 116 -10.59 -3.60 6.75
N MET A 117 -10.35 -4.44 5.74
CA MET A 117 -9.79 -4.04 4.43
C MET A 117 -10.85 -4.02 3.31
N ALA A 118 -12.11 -4.35 3.61
CA ALA A 118 -13.18 -4.51 2.62
C ALA A 118 -13.45 -3.22 1.81
N GLY A 119 -13.38 -2.06 2.46
CA GLY A 119 -13.53 -0.76 1.81
C GLY A 119 -12.41 -0.46 0.80
N ASP A 120 -11.17 -0.76 1.17
CA ASP A 120 -10.00 -0.54 0.31
C ASP A 120 -9.96 -1.55 -0.84
N LEU A 121 -10.30 -2.82 -0.60
CA LEU A 121 -10.45 -3.85 -1.62
C LEU A 121 -11.53 -3.47 -2.66
N SER A 122 -12.64 -2.89 -2.22
CA SER A 122 -13.68 -2.38 -3.12
C SER A 122 -13.16 -1.24 -4.02
N ILE A 123 -12.43 -0.28 -3.45
CA ILE A 123 -11.82 0.86 -4.17
C ILE A 123 -10.77 0.40 -5.20
N MET A 124 -10.10 -0.72 -4.96
CA MET A 124 -9.15 -1.34 -5.89
C MET A 124 -9.80 -1.99 -7.12
N GLY A 125 -11.15 -2.01 -7.21
CA GLY A 125 -11.86 -2.80 -8.22
C GLY A 125 -11.78 -4.30 -7.95
N LEU A 126 -11.42 -4.69 -6.71
CA LEU A 126 -11.50 -6.06 -6.19
C LEU A 126 -12.84 -6.30 -5.46
N ALA A 127 -13.85 -5.45 -5.71
CA ALA A 127 -15.23 -5.64 -5.24
C ALA A 127 -15.89 -6.96 -5.71
N GLY A 128 -15.20 -7.76 -6.54
CA GLY A 128 -15.60 -9.09 -7.00
C GLY A 128 -14.61 -10.19 -6.64
N ILE A 129 -13.82 -10.07 -5.55
CA ILE A 129 -13.15 -11.25 -5.00
C ILE A 129 -14.23 -12.18 -4.44
N SER A 130 -14.53 -13.23 -5.19
CA SER A 130 -15.25 -14.40 -4.69
C SER A 130 -14.22 -15.48 -4.38
N VAL A 131 -14.33 -16.07 -3.19
CA VAL A 131 -13.59 -17.29 -2.85
C VAL A 131 -14.58 -18.44 -2.97
N GLU A 132 -14.57 -19.12 -4.11
CA GLU A 132 -15.29 -20.38 -4.31
C GLU A 132 -14.26 -21.50 -4.37
N ASP A 133 -14.44 -22.54 -3.55
CA ASP A 133 -13.56 -23.72 -3.49
C ASP A 133 -12.05 -23.44 -3.37
N GLY A 134 -11.68 -22.35 -2.70
CA GLY A 134 -10.28 -21.95 -2.48
C GLY A 134 -9.62 -21.32 -3.71
N GLU A 135 -10.38 -21.06 -4.78
CA GLU A 135 -9.92 -20.34 -5.95
C GLU A 135 -10.41 -18.89 -5.90
N ILE A 136 -9.47 -17.94 -6.00
CA ILE A 136 -9.77 -16.51 -6.04
C ILE A 136 -10.07 -16.14 -7.48
N THR A 137 -11.34 -15.87 -7.79
CA THR A 137 -11.75 -15.34 -9.09
C THR A 137 -11.70 -13.81 -9.06
N PHE A 138 -11.10 -13.23 -10.10
CA PHE A 138 -11.07 -11.78 -10.31
C PHE A 138 -12.03 -11.46 -11.45
N GLU A 139 -13.26 -11.06 -11.14
CA GLU A 139 -14.11 -10.42 -12.13
C GLU A 139 -13.53 -9.02 -12.39
N PRO A 140 -13.03 -8.71 -13.61
CA PRO A 140 -12.59 -7.36 -13.92
C PRO A 140 -13.85 -6.49 -13.95
N GLY A 141 -14.15 -5.82 -12.84
CA GLY A 141 -15.20 -4.81 -12.80
C GLY A 141 -15.01 -3.84 -13.97
N GLU A 142 -16.09 -3.58 -14.71
CA GLU A 142 -16.09 -2.58 -15.78
C GLU A 142 -15.46 -1.30 -15.25
N ARG A 143 -14.46 -0.79 -15.97
CA ARG A 143 -13.69 0.36 -15.51
C ARG A 143 -14.56 1.60 -15.71
N PRO A 144 -15.10 2.24 -14.66
CA PRO A 144 -15.61 3.59 -14.84
C PRO A 144 -14.43 4.45 -15.28
N ASN A 145 -14.60 5.21 -16.35
CA ASN A 145 -13.61 6.15 -16.82
C ASN A 145 -13.33 7.17 -15.71
N LYS A 146 -12.21 7.00 -14.98
CA LYS A 146 -11.81 7.88 -13.85
C LYS A 146 -11.28 9.24 -14.32
N SER A 147 -11.16 9.46 -15.62
CA SER A 147 -11.06 10.82 -16.13
C SER A 147 -12.39 11.50 -15.79
N ASN A 148 -12.40 12.42 -14.83
CA ASN A 148 -13.50 13.39 -14.64
C ASN A 148 -13.66 14.33 -15.85
N ARG A 149 -13.24 13.88 -17.04
CA ARG A 149 -13.24 14.60 -18.30
C ARG A 149 -13.81 13.69 -19.38
N GLU A 150 -14.85 14.16 -20.04
CA GLU A 150 -15.40 13.60 -21.25
C GLU A 150 -14.63 14.15 -22.46
N LYS A 151 -14.56 13.34 -23.51
CA LYS A 151 -14.05 13.77 -24.81
C LYS A 151 -15.21 14.39 -25.58
N TYR A 152 -15.00 15.58 -26.13
CA TYR A 152 -15.91 16.20 -27.08
C TYR A 152 -15.22 16.36 -28.44
N THR A 153 -15.94 16.12 -29.53
CA THR A 153 -15.43 16.15 -30.90
C THR A 153 -16.25 17.11 -31.75
N CYS A 154 -15.59 18.00 -32.48
CA CYS A 154 -16.28 18.86 -33.46
C CYS A 154 -16.68 17.99 -34.67
N PRO A 155 -17.97 17.96 -35.07
CA PRO A 155 -18.42 17.09 -36.17
C PRO A 155 -17.84 17.49 -37.53
N LEU A 156 -17.43 18.76 -37.69
CA LEU A 156 -16.95 19.28 -38.97
C LEU A 156 -15.43 19.16 -39.13
N CYS A 157 -14.64 19.67 -38.18
CA CYS A 157 -13.18 19.67 -38.28
C CYS A 157 -12.49 18.53 -37.52
N GLN A 158 -13.24 17.69 -36.80
CA GLN A 158 -12.72 16.57 -36.02
C GLN A 158 -11.72 16.97 -34.91
N ALA A 159 -11.68 18.25 -34.54
CA ALA A 159 -10.96 18.72 -33.37
C ALA A 159 -11.51 18.05 -32.10
N ASN A 160 -10.62 17.72 -31.16
CA ASN A 160 -10.96 17.04 -29.92
C ASN A 160 -10.61 17.93 -28.72
N ILE A 161 -11.52 17.99 -27.74
CA ILE A 161 -11.30 18.65 -26.45
C ILE A 161 -11.70 17.71 -25.31
N TRP A 162 -11.10 17.91 -24.12
CA TRP A 162 -11.44 17.14 -22.91
C TRP A 162 -11.78 18.07 -21.77
N GLY A 163 -12.95 17.89 -21.16
CA GLY A 163 -13.41 18.74 -20.06
C GLY A 163 -14.49 18.07 -19.21
N LYS A 164 -14.93 18.74 -18.14
CA LYS A 164 -15.93 18.17 -17.21
C LYS A 164 -17.19 17.69 -17.96
N PRO A 165 -17.88 16.66 -17.45
CA PRO A 165 -19.15 16.22 -18.02
C PRO A 165 -20.17 17.35 -18.20
N GLY A 166 -20.95 17.28 -19.28
CA GLY A 166 -22.00 18.25 -19.59
C GLY A 166 -21.52 19.65 -19.99
N LEU A 167 -20.27 19.80 -20.48
CA LEU A 167 -19.83 21.08 -21.04
C LEU A 167 -20.55 21.42 -22.34
N ASN A 168 -21.01 22.66 -22.44
CA ASN A 168 -21.54 23.23 -23.68
C ASN A 168 -20.42 24.06 -24.33
N VAL A 169 -19.79 23.53 -25.38
CA VAL A 169 -18.62 24.14 -26.04
C VAL A 169 -18.88 24.32 -27.52
N LEU A 170 -18.53 25.51 -28.04
CA LEU A 170 -18.57 25.86 -29.45
C LEU A 170 -17.19 25.78 -30.09
N CYS A 171 -17.12 25.25 -31.31
CA CYS A 171 -15.94 25.32 -32.16
C CYS A 171 -15.88 26.68 -32.86
N GLY A 172 -14.92 27.52 -32.50
CA GLY A 172 -14.77 28.86 -33.10
C GLY A 172 -14.44 28.85 -34.60
N ASP A 173 -13.86 27.77 -35.12
CA ASP A 173 -13.52 27.65 -36.54
C ASP A 173 -14.71 27.18 -37.40
N CYS A 174 -15.62 26.41 -36.81
CA CYS A 174 -16.74 25.78 -37.53
C CYS A 174 -18.11 26.30 -37.12
N ASP A 175 -18.16 27.19 -36.12
CA ASP A 175 -19.36 27.76 -35.52
C ASP A 175 -20.45 26.72 -35.18
N THR A 176 -20.01 25.56 -34.70
CA THR A 176 -20.87 24.42 -34.33
C THR A 176 -20.51 23.90 -32.95
N ALA A 177 -21.47 23.27 -32.27
CA ALA A 177 -21.25 22.66 -30.97
C ALA A 177 -20.36 21.41 -31.11
N PHE A 178 -19.48 21.19 -30.14
CA PHE A 178 -18.82 19.90 -30.00
C PHE A 178 -19.81 18.84 -29.48
N GLU A 179 -19.66 17.60 -29.93
CA GLU A 179 -20.46 16.44 -29.51
C GLU A 179 -19.65 15.55 -28.55
N ALA A 180 -20.26 15.15 -27.42
CA ALA A 180 -19.64 14.21 -26.49
C ALA A 180 -19.55 12.81 -27.12
N ALA A 181 -18.41 12.14 -26.97
CA ALA A 181 -18.29 10.74 -27.36
C ALA A 181 -19.03 9.87 -26.33
N ASN A 182 -20.10 9.19 -26.78
CA ASN A 182 -20.75 8.12 -26.01
C ASN A 182 -19.81 6.93 -25.81
#